data_AF-A0A845WWX8-F1
#
_entry.id   AF-A0A845WWX8-F1
#
_cell.length_a   1.000
_cell.length_b   1.000
_cell.length_c   1.000
_cell.angle_alpha   90.00
_cell.angle_beta   90.00
_cell.angle_gamma   90.00
#
_symmetry.space_group_name_H-M   'P 1'
#
loop_
_entity.id
_entity.type
_entity.pdbx_description
1 polymer ?
#
loop_
_entity_poly.entity_id
_entity_poly.type
_entity_poly.pdbx_seq_one_letter_code
_entity_poly.pdbx_strand_id
1 'polypeptide(L)'
;MFSRNLAFIIGINNYTNGISPLNTAVNDAKKLVEILREKHDYQVWVCLDEVATLSNFHKFLFHTLPEQITENDRLLFYFAGHGVALNGDDGPAGYLIPQDALLGDTNSYLPMTLLHDALSQLPCRHFLGILDC
;
A
#
# COMPACT_ATOMS: atom_id res chain seq x y z
N MET A 1 1.45 -20.85 -15.91
CA MET A 1 1.46 -20.88 -14.43
C MET A 1 2.42 -19.79 -13.97
N PHE A 2 2.10 -19.04 -12.90
CA PHE A 2 3.03 -18.04 -12.34
C PHE A 2 4.09 -18.75 -11.52
N SER A 3 5.28 -18.16 -11.42
CA SER A 3 6.35 -18.71 -10.60
C SER A 3 6.10 -18.46 -9.11
N ARG A 4 5.62 -17.26 -8.75
CA ARG A 4 5.26 -16.90 -7.37
C ARG A 4 4.04 -16.00 -7.33
N ASN A 5 3.34 -16.08 -6.21
CA ASN A 5 2.22 -15.23 -5.86
C ASN A 5 2.68 -14.31 -4.74
N LEU A 6 2.82 -13.03 -5.03
CA LEU A 6 3.36 -12.05 -4.11
C LEU A 6 2.26 -11.09 -3.69
N ALA A 7 2.24 -10.69 -2.43
CA ALA A 7 1.34 -9.66 -1.96
C ALA A 7 2.01 -8.67 -1.01
N PHE A 8 1.68 -7.40 -1.15
CA PHE A 8 1.99 -6.36 -0.18
C PHE A 8 0.67 -5.85 0.42
N ILE A 9 0.49 -6.10 1.71
CA ILE A 9 -0.76 -5.82 2.43
C ILE A 9 -0.50 -4.77 3.48
N ILE A 10 -1.19 -3.65 3.36
CA ILE A 10 -1.13 -2.51 4.27
C ILE A 10 -2.48 -2.35 4.98
N GLY A 11 -2.44 -2.11 6.29
CA GLY A 11 -3.63 -1.78 7.08
C GLY A 11 -3.28 -0.81 8.20
N ILE A 12 -3.95 0.33 8.27
CA ILE A 12 -3.63 1.39 9.23
C ILE A 12 -4.87 1.79 10.01
N ASN A 13 -4.83 1.56 11.33
CA ASN A 13 -5.83 2.03 12.28
C ASN A 13 -5.28 3.18 13.12
N ASN A 14 -4.06 3.04 13.62
CA ASN A 14 -3.48 3.90 14.64
C ASN A 14 -2.86 5.17 14.06
N TYR A 15 -3.68 6.01 13.44
CA TYR A 15 -3.24 7.32 12.99
C TYR A 15 -2.91 8.25 14.17
N THR A 16 -1.90 9.08 13.98
CA THR A 16 -1.46 10.08 14.96
C THR A 16 -1.48 11.49 14.33
N ASN A 17 -0.92 12.48 15.01
CA ASN A 17 -0.67 13.83 14.47
C ASN A 17 -1.89 14.55 13.88
N GLY A 18 -3.03 14.43 14.55
CA GLY A 18 -4.27 15.11 14.18
C GLY A 18 -5.14 14.35 13.17
N ILE A 19 -4.70 13.19 12.68
CA ILE A 19 -5.50 12.31 11.82
C ILE A 19 -6.28 11.34 12.72
N SER A 20 -7.58 11.19 12.48
CA SER A 20 -8.45 10.35 13.32
C SER A 20 -8.16 8.87 13.10
N PRO A 21 -8.15 8.03 14.14
CA PRO A 21 -7.90 6.60 13.99
C PRO A 21 -9.06 5.88 13.29
N LEU A 22 -8.77 4.71 12.73
CA LEU A 22 -9.74 3.74 12.19
C LEU A 22 -9.81 2.49 13.07
N ASN A 23 -10.84 1.66 12.86
CA ASN A 23 -11.08 0.47 13.67
C ASN A 23 -11.00 -0.85 12.89
N THR A 24 -11.07 -0.81 11.55
CA THR A 24 -11.27 -2.02 10.72
C THR A 24 -10.05 -2.36 9.85
N ALA A 25 -9.31 -1.37 9.34
CA ALA A 25 -8.27 -1.56 8.33
C ALA A 25 -7.23 -2.64 8.69
N VAL A 26 -6.75 -2.65 9.94
CA VAL A 26 -5.80 -3.68 10.41
C VAL A 26 -6.42 -5.07 10.47
N ASN A 27 -7.69 -5.16 10.88
CA ASN A 27 -8.41 -6.44 10.95
C ASN A 27 -8.67 -6.99 9.55
N ASP A 28 -9.06 -6.12 8.61
CA ASP A 28 -9.29 -6.48 7.21
C ASP A 28 -7.99 -6.97 6.55
N ALA A 29 -6.89 -6.23 6.74
CA ALA A 29 -5.57 -6.63 6.28
C ALA A 29 -5.14 -8.00 6.84
N LYS A 30 -5.29 -8.23 8.15
CA LYS A 30 -4.96 -9.51 8.79
C LYS A 30 -5.79 -10.66 8.22
N LYS A 31 -7.09 -10.46 8.03
CA LYS A 31 -7.98 -11.49 7.48
C LYS A 31 -7.61 -11.83 6.04
N LEU A 32 -7.25 -10.84 5.23
CA LEU A 32 -6.79 -11.05 3.87
C LEU A 32 -5.45 -11.81 3.84
N VAL A 33 -4.51 -11.49 4.73
CA VAL A 33 -3.23 -12.21 4.86
C VAL A 33 -3.45 -13.69 5.13
N GLU A 34 -4.34 -14.04 6.06
CA GLU A 34 -4.69 -15.44 6.37
C GLU A 34 -5.21 -16.16 5.11
N ILE A 35 -6.19 -15.58 4.43
CA ILE A 35 -6.80 -16.16 3.22
C ILE A 35 -5.76 -16.35 2.12
N LEU A 36 -4.93 -15.33 1.86
CA LEU A 36 -3.91 -15.37 0.81
C LEU A 36 -2.84 -16.43 1.07
N ARG A 37 -2.38 -16.57 2.32
CA ARG A 37 -1.38 -17.58 2.69
C ARG A 37 -1.97 -18.99 2.68
N GLU A 38 -3.12 -19.19 3.30
CA GLU A 38 -3.68 -20.53 3.51
C GLU A 38 -4.34 -21.12 2.27
N LYS A 39 -5.00 -20.29 1.45
CA LYS A 39 -5.85 -20.78 0.35
C LYS A 39 -5.28 -20.51 -1.03
N HIS A 40 -4.35 -19.57 -1.16
CA HIS A 40 -3.86 -19.09 -2.45
C HIS A 40 -2.34 -19.13 -2.61
N ASP A 41 -1.62 -19.63 -1.61
CA ASP A 41 -0.16 -19.80 -1.62
C ASP A 41 0.58 -18.50 -1.99
N TYR A 42 0.18 -17.41 -1.34
CA TYR A 42 0.85 -16.11 -1.46
C TYR A 42 1.96 -15.96 -0.42
N GLN A 43 3.10 -15.43 -0.88
CA GLN A 43 4.12 -14.85 -0.03
C GLN A 43 3.74 -13.40 0.23
N VAL A 44 3.59 -13.03 1.51
CA VAL A 44 2.96 -11.77 1.89
C VAL A 44 3.88 -10.93 2.76
N TRP A 45 4.18 -9.72 2.30
CA TRP A 45 4.71 -8.63 3.11
C TRP A 45 3.56 -7.90 3.79
N VAL A 46 3.69 -7.69 5.10
CA VAL A 46 2.64 -7.13 5.94
C VAL A 46 3.16 -5.83 6.57
N CYS A 47 2.39 -4.75 6.42
CA CYS A 47 2.75 -3.43 6.90
C CYS A 47 1.55 -2.82 7.65
N LEU A 48 1.59 -2.88 8.98
CA LEU A 48 0.48 -2.48 9.83
C LEU A 48 0.86 -1.33 10.75
N ASP A 49 -0.06 -0.40 10.96
CA ASP A 49 0.06 0.69 11.93
C ASP A 49 1.45 1.36 11.92
N GLU A 50 2.23 1.27 13.00
CA GLU A 50 3.47 2.02 13.20
C GLU A 50 4.59 1.67 12.22
N VAL A 51 4.48 0.55 11.48
CA VAL A 51 5.42 0.25 10.39
C VAL A 51 4.97 0.83 9.04
N ALA A 52 3.73 1.28 8.90
CA ALA A 52 3.17 1.84 7.67
C ALA A 52 3.50 3.34 7.50
N THR A 53 4.78 3.65 7.65
CA THR A 53 5.33 5.01 7.53
C THR A 53 5.60 5.37 6.07
N LEU A 54 5.66 6.68 5.76
CA LEU A 54 6.02 7.15 4.42
C LEU A 54 7.39 6.61 3.99
N SER A 55 8.37 6.65 4.89
CA SER A 55 9.73 6.15 4.62
C SER A 55 9.75 4.65 4.28
N ASN A 56 8.95 3.83 4.97
CA ASN A 56 8.83 2.41 4.67
C ASN A 56 8.11 2.17 3.34
N PHE A 57 7.08 2.94 3.00
CA PHE A 57 6.46 2.88 1.67
C PHE A 57 7.45 3.19 0.56
N HIS A 58 8.22 4.27 0.70
CA HIS A 58 9.25 4.63 -0.28
C HIS A 58 10.29 3.50 -0.43
N LYS A 59 10.81 2.99 0.69
CA LYS A 59 11.76 1.87 0.67
C LYS A 59 11.19 0.65 -0.05
N PHE A 60 9.94 0.32 0.24
CA PHE A 60 9.31 -0.86 -0.31
C PHE A 60 9.00 -0.72 -1.80
N LEU A 61 8.43 0.41 -2.21
CA LEU A 61 8.04 0.69 -3.60
C LEU A 61 9.24 0.85 -4.53
N PHE A 62 10.31 1.52 -4.07
CA PHE A 62 11.43 1.91 -4.95
C PHE A 62 12.68 1.06 -4.80
N HIS A 63 12.77 0.21 -3.77
CA HIS A 63 13.91 -0.69 -3.59
C HIS A 63 13.46 -2.15 -3.47
N THR A 64 12.59 -2.47 -2.50
CA THR A 64 12.24 -3.88 -2.25
C THR A 64 11.46 -4.51 -3.41
N LEU A 65 10.42 -3.87 -3.93
CA LEU A 65 9.62 -4.46 -5.01
C LEU A 65 10.42 -4.62 -6.32
N PRO A 66 11.16 -3.59 -6.80
CA PRO A 66 11.97 -3.74 -8.01
C PRO A 66 13.05 -4.82 -7.92
N GLU A 67 13.62 -5.05 -6.73
CA GLU A 67 14.65 -6.09 -6.51
C GLU A 67 14.06 -7.50 -6.42
N GLN A 68 12.81 -7.64 -5.97
CA GLN A 68 12.21 -8.94 -5.68
C GLN A 68 11.30 -9.46 -6.80
N ILE A 69 10.70 -8.57 -7.60
CA ILE A 69 9.68 -8.93 -8.60
C ILE A 69 10.31 -9.24 -9.95
N THR A 70 9.80 -10.28 -10.60
CA THR A 70 10.20 -10.72 -11.94
C THR A 70 8.99 -10.82 -12.87
N GLU A 71 9.26 -10.97 -14.17
CA GLU A 71 8.25 -11.09 -15.23
C GLU A 71 7.30 -12.29 -15.14
N ASN A 72 7.60 -13.27 -14.27
CA ASN A 72 6.78 -14.46 -14.09
C ASN A 72 5.93 -14.43 -12.81
N ASP A 73 6.02 -13.36 -12.03
CA ASP A 73 5.28 -13.21 -10.77
C ASP A 73 3.94 -12.52 -10.98
N ARG A 74 3.01 -12.78 -10.06
CA ARG A 74 1.82 -11.94 -9.86
C ARG A 74 1.95 -11.15 -8.57
N LEU A 75 1.60 -9.88 -8.59
CA LEU A 75 1.57 -9.01 -7.43
C LEU A 75 0.14 -8.61 -7.07
N LEU A 76 -0.22 -8.76 -5.80
CA LEU A 76 -1.38 -8.13 -5.20
C LEU A 76 -0.93 -7.01 -4.26
N PHE A 77 -1.40 -5.79 -4.50
CA PHE A 77 -1.22 -4.66 -3.59
C PHE A 77 -2.55 -4.36 -2.92
N TYR A 78 -2.58 -4.34 -1.59
CA TYR A 78 -3.77 -4.01 -0.81
C TYR A 78 -3.44 -2.90 0.17
N PHE A 79 -4.24 -1.84 0.15
CA PHE A 79 -4.17 -0.78 1.14
C PHE A 79 -5.53 -0.57 1.79
N ALA A 80 -5.58 -0.61 3.11
CA ALA A 80 -6.71 -0.15 3.91
C ALA A 80 -6.26 0.96 4.87
N GLY A 81 -6.92 2.11 4.83
CA GLY A 81 -6.54 3.30 5.58
C GLY A 81 -7.13 4.57 4.99
N HIS A 82 -6.80 5.73 5.56
CA HIS A 82 -7.24 7.01 5.02
C HIS A 82 -6.64 7.28 3.63
N GLY A 83 -7.52 7.71 2.72
CA GLY A 83 -7.15 8.36 1.47
C GLY A 83 -7.76 9.76 1.43
N VAL A 84 -7.08 10.70 0.76
CA VAL A 84 -7.61 12.06 0.56
C VAL A 84 -7.55 12.43 -0.91
N ALA A 85 -8.60 13.07 -1.41
CA ALA A 85 -8.60 13.74 -2.70
C ALA A 85 -8.51 15.25 -2.46
N LEU A 86 -7.39 15.85 -2.84
CA LEU A 86 -7.20 17.31 -2.80
C LEU A 86 -7.44 17.86 -4.21
N ASN A 87 -8.25 18.91 -4.32
CA ASN A 87 -8.41 19.62 -5.59
C ASN A 87 -7.29 20.64 -5.71
N GLY A 88 -6.40 20.47 -6.70
CA GLY A 88 -5.39 21.45 -7.08
C GLY A 88 -5.69 22.11 -8.44
N ASP A 89 -4.88 23.10 -8.81
CA ASP A 89 -4.98 23.81 -10.10
C ASP A 89 -4.79 22.86 -11.31
N ASP A 90 -4.04 21.78 -11.13
CA ASP A 90 -3.81 20.73 -12.13
C ASP A 90 -4.84 19.57 -12.08
N GLY A 91 -5.89 19.71 -11.27
CA GLY A 91 -6.95 18.71 -11.06
C GLY A 91 -6.88 17.98 -9.71
N PRO A 92 -7.75 17.00 -9.49
CA PRO A 92 -7.79 16.24 -8.24
C PRO A 92 -6.53 15.37 -8.08
N ALA A 93 -5.74 15.63 -7.04
CA ALA A 93 -4.62 14.82 -6.62
C ALA A 93 -5.06 13.90 -5.48
N GLY A 94 -5.01 12.59 -5.72
CA GLY A 94 -5.26 11.58 -4.69
C GLY A 94 -4.00 11.29 -3.88
N TYR A 95 -4.15 11.06 -2.59
CA TYR A 95 -3.08 10.64 -1.70
C TYR A 95 -3.54 9.50 -0.80
N LEU A 96 -2.65 8.56 -0.55
CA LEU A 96 -2.76 7.65 0.59
C LEU A 96 -2.09 8.28 1.79
N ILE A 97 -2.65 8.08 2.98
CA ILE A 97 -2.14 8.66 4.21
C ILE A 97 -1.34 7.61 5.00
N PRO A 98 -0.01 7.75 5.09
CA PRO A 98 0.83 6.94 5.96
C PRO A 98 0.50 7.15 7.45
N GLN A 99 0.91 6.20 8.29
CA GLN A 99 0.61 6.26 9.72
C GLN A 99 1.27 7.45 10.44
N ASP A 100 2.47 7.83 9.99
CA ASP A 100 3.27 8.94 10.51
C ASP A 100 2.96 10.29 9.85
N ALA A 101 1.94 10.35 9.00
CA ALA A 101 1.51 11.56 8.33
C ALA A 101 1.11 12.67 9.34
N LEU A 102 1.30 13.93 8.95
CA LEU A 102 0.91 15.12 9.71
C LEU A 102 -0.32 15.75 9.04
N LEU A 103 -1.37 16.05 9.82
CA LEU A 103 -2.57 16.69 9.28
C LEU A 103 -2.22 18.04 8.62
N GLY A 104 -2.58 18.21 7.35
CA GLY A 104 -2.32 19.43 6.57
C GLY A 104 -0.94 19.53 5.92
N ASP A 105 0.01 18.63 6.22
CA ASP A 105 1.32 18.61 5.55
C ASP A 105 1.36 17.56 4.44
N THR A 106 1.12 18.00 3.21
CA THR A 106 1.09 17.13 2.04
C THR A 106 2.43 16.46 1.74
N ASN A 107 3.55 16.95 2.26
CA ASN A 107 4.86 16.29 2.10
C ASN A 107 4.95 14.98 2.89
N SER A 108 4.08 14.81 3.89
CA SER A 108 3.99 13.60 4.69
C SER A 108 3.04 12.55 4.09
N TYR A 109 2.39 12.85 2.96
CA TYR A 109 1.43 11.95 2.30
C TYR A 109 2.08 11.21 1.15
N LEU A 110 1.53 10.06 0.76
CA LEU A 110 1.98 9.32 -0.41
C LEU A 110 1.12 9.70 -1.62
N PRO A 111 1.65 10.39 -2.65
CA PRO A 111 0.89 10.72 -3.83
C PRO A 111 0.48 9.46 -4.61
N MET A 112 -0.76 9.40 -5.06
CA MET A 112 -1.25 8.30 -5.90
C MET A 112 -0.52 8.20 -7.24
N THR A 113 -0.06 9.32 -7.79
CA THR A 113 0.77 9.35 -9.00
C THR A 113 2.10 8.65 -8.77
N LEU A 114 2.77 8.94 -7.64
CA LEU A 114 4.02 8.30 -7.26
C LEU A 114 3.85 6.78 -7.04
N LEU A 115 2.76 6.38 -6.38
CA LEU A 115 2.40 4.97 -6.21
C LEU A 115 2.16 4.30 -7.56
N HIS A 116 1.37 4.92 -8.44
CA HIS A 116 1.06 4.41 -9.76
C HIS A 116 2.32 4.22 -10.60
N ASP A 117 3.20 5.22 -10.63
CA ASP A 117 4.45 5.17 -11.39
C ASP A 117 5.37 4.06 -10.89
N ALA A 118 5.50 3.90 -9.56
CA ALA A 118 6.31 2.85 -8.97
C ALA A 118 5.80 1.45 -9.32
N LEU A 119 4.48 1.23 -9.20
CA LEU A 119 3.87 -0.08 -9.45
C LEU A 119 3.81 -0.43 -10.94
N SER A 120 3.60 0.56 -11.82
CA SER A 120 3.50 0.34 -13.27
C SER A 120 4.85 0.02 -13.92
N GLN A 121 5.96 0.35 -13.26
CA GLN A 121 7.31 0.01 -13.72
C GLN A 121 7.74 -1.41 -13.33
N LEU A 122 6.99 -2.10 -12.46
CA LEU A 122 7.35 -3.45 -12.03
C LEU A 122 7.17 -4.43 -13.20
N PRO A 123 8.10 -5.37 -13.40
CA PRO A 123 8.04 -6.28 -14.54
C PRO A 123 6.96 -7.37 -14.40
N CYS A 124 6.22 -7.43 -13.28
CA CYS A 124 5.30 -8.52 -12.97
C CYS A 124 4.31 -8.80 -14.10
N ARG A 125 3.96 -10.07 -14.29
CA ARG A 125 3.05 -10.48 -15.35
C ARG A 125 1.66 -9.94 -15.14
N HIS A 126 1.17 -10.04 -13.90
CA HIS A 126 -0.16 -9.59 -13.51
C HIS A 126 -0.07 -8.79 -12.21
N PHE A 127 -0.81 -7.69 -12.20
CA PHE A 127 -0.95 -6.82 -11.05
C PHE A 127 -2.44 -6.68 -10.68
N LEU A 128 -2.74 -6.72 -9.38
CA LEU A 128 -4.04 -6.35 -8.84
C LEU A 128 -3.81 -5.38 -7.68
N GLY A 129 -4.33 -4.16 -7.81
CA GLY A 129 -4.36 -3.16 -6.74
C GLY A 129 -5.77 -3.04 -6.16
N ILE A 130 -5.88 -3.10 -4.83
CA ILE A 130 -7.12 -2.86 -4.08
C ILE A 130 -6.85 -1.72 -3.10
N LEU A 131 -7.68 -0.69 -3.18
CA LEU A 131 -7.64 0.47 -2.28
C LEU A 131 -8.98 0.51 -1.54
N ASP A 132 -8.93 0.33 -0.23
CA ASP A 132 -10.05 0.39 0.69
C ASP A 132 -9.88 1.63 1.57
N CYS A 133 -10.44 2.75 1.11
CA CYS A 133 -10.19 4.10 1.63
C CYS A 133 -11.48 4.85 1.93
#